data_AF-A0A662QHS5-F1
#
_entry.id   AF-A0A662QHS5-F1
#
_cell.length_a   1.000
_cell.length_b   1.000
_cell.length_c   1.000
_cell.angle_alpha   90.00
_cell.angle_beta   90.00
_cell.angle_gamma   90.00
#
_symmetry.space_group_name_H-M   'P 1'
#
loop_
_entity.id
_entity.type
_entity.pdbx_description
1 polymer ?
#
loop_
_entity_poly.entity_id
_entity_poly.type
_entity_poly.pdbx_seq_one_letter_code
_entity_poly.pdbx_strand_id
1 'polypeptide(L)'
;MIMETHGDICRLGYLRIIPCLLEDGEPKAFDFLGTLLFEIVKNAEDEDFLIEKPIGLITRPVNARNYVTLAAELDLIDRRSQTLGNFGKLYLCMSSSARFRRLVEGVEPLKLIDLLMLNDAEKLFFLWALFARDYPFIQLIASWAIKRGKFRRQEAMIYAMEEAYPQSLKKILPRSRYDEVEEAEKLRERRLTIGDKLEWIKSSQYAKYRHIAPPRFEWLVDVGILKRSGRGKYELNQQMIYDPQRVLKLASLTPAKIEQYLFNDFLKPLSRLYRRASRHDVFKALIEVYGSMARYFGEEVDLRRMECMTVLALIERGLIAELNEIHDSFNSFALQFPDKIYVSPGPGGRSSLAYIDIRNLEI
;
A
#
# COMPACT_ATOMS: atom_id res chain seq x y z
N MET A 1 -4.40 -11.43 -8.05
CA MET A 1 -5.30 -12.24 -7.20
C MET A 1 -6.07 -11.26 -6.35
N ILE A 2 -7.38 -11.40 -6.16
CA ILE A 2 -8.11 -10.50 -5.26
C ILE A 2 -7.71 -10.88 -3.83
N MET A 3 -7.27 -9.91 -3.03
CA MET A 3 -6.77 -10.23 -1.68
C MET A 3 -7.90 -10.77 -0.82
N GLU A 4 -7.69 -11.92 -0.20
CA GLU A 4 -8.59 -12.40 0.85
C GLU A 4 -8.34 -11.57 2.11
N THR A 5 -9.38 -10.87 2.56
CA THR A 5 -9.28 -9.99 3.72
C THR A 5 -10.25 -10.45 4.79
N HIS A 6 -9.85 -10.26 6.04
CA HIS A 6 -10.74 -10.41 7.19
C HIS A 6 -11.27 -9.04 7.64
N GLY A 7 -12.43 -9.06 8.27
CA GLY A 7 -13.24 -7.85 8.53
C GLY A 7 -12.66 -6.90 9.57
N ASP A 8 -11.55 -7.29 10.19
CA ASP A 8 -10.86 -6.55 11.24
C ASP A 8 -9.54 -5.92 10.74
N ILE A 9 -9.15 -6.16 9.47
CA ILE A 9 -7.92 -5.64 8.86
C ILE A 9 -8.15 -4.23 8.28
N CYS A 10 -8.61 -3.31 9.11
CA CYS A 10 -9.13 -2.01 8.67
C CYS A 10 -8.08 -0.90 8.61
N ARG A 11 -6.82 -1.17 9.02
CA ARG A 11 -5.78 -0.14 9.20
C ARG A 11 -4.43 -0.55 8.61
N LEU A 12 -3.98 0.10 7.55
CA LEU A 12 -2.71 -0.20 6.86
C LEU A 12 -1.48 0.08 7.74
N GLY A 13 -1.58 1.01 8.69
CA GLY A 13 -0.47 1.43 9.53
C GLY A 13 0.25 0.30 10.27
N TYR A 14 -0.45 -0.76 10.68
CA TYR A 14 0.18 -1.93 11.32
C TYR A 14 1.14 -2.69 10.42
N LEU A 15 0.93 -2.62 9.10
CA LEU A 15 1.74 -3.36 8.14
C LEU A 15 3.20 -2.88 8.11
N ARG A 16 3.48 -1.68 8.61
CA ARG A 16 4.82 -1.09 8.69
C ARG A 16 5.77 -1.83 9.63
N ILE A 17 5.23 -2.47 10.67
CA ILE A 17 6.02 -3.24 11.65
C ILE A 17 6.54 -4.54 11.03
N ILE A 18 5.77 -5.14 10.12
CA ILE A 18 6.01 -6.49 9.62
C ILE A 18 7.33 -6.60 8.85
N PRO A 19 7.68 -5.68 7.92
CA PRO A 19 9.00 -5.69 7.30
C PRO A 19 10.14 -5.58 8.31
N CYS A 20 10.01 -4.75 9.36
CA CYS A 20 11.03 -4.60 10.39
C CYS A 20 11.25 -5.91 11.18
N LEU A 21 10.19 -6.67 11.44
CA LEU A 21 10.28 -8.00 12.07
C LEU A 21 10.98 -9.07 11.20
N LEU A 22 11.11 -8.82 9.89
CA LEU A 22 11.70 -9.72 8.91
C LEU A 22 13.06 -9.21 8.39
N GLU A 23 13.59 -8.14 8.97
CA GLU A 23 14.80 -7.47 8.48
C GLU A 23 16.08 -8.32 8.67
N ASP A 24 16.08 -9.25 9.62
CA ASP A 24 17.17 -10.22 9.81
C ASP A 24 17.31 -11.23 8.66
N GLY A 25 16.39 -11.24 7.70
CA GLY A 25 16.41 -12.10 6.51
C GLY A 25 15.96 -13.55 6.78
N GLU A 26 15.67 -13.91 8.04
CA GLU A 26 15.30 -15.27 8.42
C GLU A 26 13.80 -15.53 8.14
N PRO A 27 13.46 -16.68 7.53
CA PRO A 27 12.07 -17.09 7.35
C PRO A 27 11.32 -17.19 8.68
N LYS A 28 10.16 -16.54 8.78
CA LYS A 28 9.32 -16.61 9.99
C LYS A 28 7.92 -17.11 9.68
N ALA A 29 7.49 -18.11 10.46
CA ALA A 29 6.13 -18.60 10.41
C ALA A 29 5.13 -17.46 10.68
N PHE A 30 4.03 -17.43 9.93
CA PHE A 30 3.09 -16.33 10.04
C PHE A 30 2.40 -16.25 11.43
N ASP A 31 2.23 -17.38 12.13
CA ASP A 31 1.71 -17.43 13.50
C ASP A 31 2.66 -16.78 14.51
N PHE A 32 3.97 -16.97 14.30
CA PHE A 32 5.01 -16.33 15.09
C PHE A 32 5.00 -14.81 14.86
N LEU A 33 5.01 -14.37 13.59
CA LEU A 33 4.87 -12.95 13.25
C LEU A 33 3.59 -12.32 13.82
N GLY A 34 2.48 -13.05 13.76
CA GLY A 34 1.20 -12.59 14.31
C GLY A 34 1.26 -12.40 15.82
N THR A 35 1.97 -13.29 16.53
CA THR A 35 2.19 -13.19 17.98
C THR A 35 3.05 -11.97 18.31
N LEU A 36 4.18 -11.78 17.62
CA LEU A 36 5.05 -10.61 17.83
C LEU A 36 4.33 -9.29 17.56
N LEU A 37 3.60 -9.21 16.44
CA LEU A 37 2.80 -8.02 16.11
C LEU A 37 1.75 -7.74 17.18
N PHE A 38 1.08 -8.78 17.70
CA PHE A 38 0.09 -8.63 18.75
C PHE A 38 0.70 -8.07 20.04
N GLU A 39 1.84 -8.61 20.49
CA GLU A 39 2.52 -8.12 21.69
C GLU A 39 3.01 -6.68 21.54
N ILE A 40 3.59 -6.32 20.38
CA ILE A 40 4.00 -4.93 20.10
C ILE A 40 2.81 -3.97 20.19
N VAL A 41 1.67 -4.31 19.56
CA VAL A 41 0.50 -3.43 19.53
C VAL A 41 -0.18 -3.34 20.90
N LYS A 42 -0.18 -4.43 21.67
CA LYS A 42 -0.73 -4.46 23.03
C LYS A 42 0.08 -3.58 23.99
N ASN A 43 1.39 -3.46 23.78
CA ASN A 43 2.29 -2.66 24.60
C ASN A 43 2.40 -1.20 24.12
N ALA A 44 1.71 -0.82 23.03
CA ALA A 44 1.64 0.57 22.61
C ALA A 44 0.77 1.35 23.61
N GLU A 45 1.41 2.22 24.39
CA GLU A 45 0.76 3.06 25.39
C GLU A 45 -0.14 4.11 24.72
N ASP A 46 -1.31 4.35 25.31
CA ASP A 46 -2.03 5.60 25.10
C ASP A 46 -3.07 5.83 26.23
N GLU A 47 -2.66 6.53 27.29
CA GLU A 47 -3.54 6.93 28.40
C GLU A 47 -4.61 7.97 27.95
N ASP A 48 -4.30 8.79 26.95
CA ASP A 48 -5.17 9.90 26.48
C ASP A 48 -6.11 9.52 25.32
N PHE A 49 -5.85 8.41 24.61
CA PHE A 49 -6.59 8.03 23.39
C PHE A 49 -7.86 7.21 23.64
N LEU A 50 -8.21 6.98 24.91
CA LEU A 50 -9.32 6.11 25.33
C LEU A 50 -10.71 6.76 25.32
N ILE A 51 -10.82 8.04 24.97
CA ILE A 51 -12.11 8.75 24.95
C ILE A 51 -13.02 8.20 23.83
N GLU A 52 -12.47 7.74 22.71
CA GLU A 52 -13.16 6.95 21.69
C GLU A 52 -12.23 5.87 21.13
N LYS A 53 -12.47 4.57 21.44
CA LYS A 53 -11.64 3.47 20.90
C LYS A 53 -11.59 3.55 19.36
N PRO A 54 -10.42 3.80 18.75
CA PRO A 54 -10.32 3.89 17.30
C PRO A 54 -10.74 2.58 16.64
N ILE A 55 -11.41 2.67 15.48
CA ILE A 55 -11.82 1.47 14.73
C ILE A 55 -10.59 0.80 14.13
N GLY A 56 -10.56 -0.54 14.19
CA GLY A 56 -9.49 -1.35 13.61
C GLY A 56 -8.34 -1.62 14.57
N LEU A 57 -8.54 -1.44 15.88
CA LEU A 57 -7.57 -1.89 16.86
C LEU A 57 -7.41 -3.42 16.84
N ILE A 58 -6.16 -3.86 16.86
CA ILE A 58 -5.83 -5.27 17.08
C ILE A 58 -6.08 -5.56 18.56
N THR A 59 -7.14 -6.31 18.83
CA THR A 59 -7.57 -6.67 20.20
C THR A 59 -7.42 -8.15 20.50
N ARG A 60 -7.07 -8.95 19.49
CA ARG A 60 -6.96 -10.42 19.58
C ARG A 60 -5.79 -10.90 18.71
N PRO A 61 -5.10 -11.99 19.10
CA PRO A 61 -4.00 -12.56 18.31
C PRO A 61 -4.40 -12.92 16.87
N VAL A 62 -5.62 -13.45 16.68
CA VAL A 62 -6.14 -13.78 15.33
C VAL A 62 -6.20 -12.55 14.41
N ASN A 63 -6.43 -11.35 14.96
CA ASN A 63 -6.48 -10.12 14.18
C ASN A 63 -5.07 -9.77 13.68
N ALA A 64 -4.06 -9.89 14.53
CA ALA A 64 -2.66 -9.68 14.14
C ALA A 64 -2.21 -10.69 13.08
N ARG A 65 -2.60 -11.96 13.24
CA ARG A 65 -2.33 -12.99 12.24
C ARG A 65 -2.93 -12.69 10.88
N ASN A 66 -4.13 -12.10 10.85
CA ASN A 66 -4.78 -11.65 9.62
C ASN A 66 -4.03 -10.49 8.96
N TYR A 67 -3.44 -9.59 9.74
CA TYR A 67 -2.54 -8.54 9.22
C TYR A 67 -1.29 -9.11 8.56
N VAL A 68 -0.71 -10.18 9.12
CA VAL A 68 0.41 -10.91 8.49
C VAL A 68 -0.01 -11.50 7.15
N THR A 69 -1.20 -12.11 7.07
CA THR A 69 -1.74 -12.59 5.79
C THR A 69 -1.92 -11.44 4.78
N LEU A 70 -2.47 -10.30 5.19
CA LEU A 70 -2.58 -9.13 4.31
C LEU A 70 -1.20 -8.63 3.83
N ALA A 71 -0.20 -8.63 4.71
CA ALA A 71 1.16 -8.23 4.35
C ALA A 71 1.74 -9.13 3.24
N ALA A 72 1.46 -10.43 3.28
CA ALA A 72 1.85 -11.35 2.22
C ALA A 72 1.10 -11.08 0.90
N GLU A 73 -0.20 -10.79 0.96
CA GLU A 73 -0.98 -10.45 -0.24
C GLU A 73 -0.50 -9.14 -0.91
N LEU A 74 -0.06 -8.18 -0.09
CA LEU A 74 0.55 -6.92 -0.53
C LEU A 74 2.04 -7.03 -0.91
N ASP A 75 2.63 -8.23 -0.88
CA ASP A 75 4.05 -8.46 -1.19
C ASP A 75 5.01 -7.67 -0.26
N LEU A 76 4.58 -7.43 0.98
CA LEU A 76 5.47 -7.05 2.09
C LEU A 76 6.22 -8.28 2.63
N ILE A 77 5.57 -9.44 2.56
CA ILE A 77 6.16 -10.76 2.82
C ILE A 77 6.09 -11.55 1.52
N ASP A 78 7.19 -12.19 1.11
CA ASP A 78 7.11 -13.22 0.08
C ASP A 78 6.48 -14.48 0.67
N ARG A 79 5.27 -14.81 0.21
CA ARG A 79 4.50 -15.94 0.72
C ARG A 79 5.21 -17.29 0.58
N ARG A 80 6.12 -17.43 -0.41
CA ARG A 80 6.83 -18.70 -0.66
C ARG A 80 8.00 -18.89 0.29
N SER A 81 8.90 -17.91 0.37
CA SER A 81 10.07 -17.98 1.24
C SER A 81 9.78 -17.60 2.70
N GLN A 82 8.65 -16.95 2.99
CA GLN A 82 8.33 -16.34 4.28
C GLN A 82 9.38 -15.31 4.75
N THR A 83 10.07 -14.70 3.79
CA THR A 83 11.01 -13.58 3.99
C THR A 83 10.42 -12.28 3.45
N LEU A 84 11.19 -11.19 3.41
CA LEU A 84 10.76 -9.92 2.87
C LEU A 84 10.33 -10.01 1.39
N GLY A 85 9.10 -9.60 1.11
CA GLY A 85 8.62 -9.40 -0.26
C GLY A 85 9.16 -8.10 -0.87
N ASN A 86 8.85 -7.83 -2.14
CA ASN A 86 9.41 -6.65 -2.82
C ASN A 86 8.98 -5.34 -2.15
N PHE A 87 7.70 -5.17 -1.88
CA PHE A 87 7.22 -3.97 -1.19
C PHE A 87 7.77 -3.89 0.24
N GLY A 88 8.02 -5.03 0.89
CA GLY A 88 8.61 -5.06 2.23
C GLY A 88 10.02 -4.48 2.22
N LYS A 89 10.85 -4.93 1.28
CA LYS A 89 12.19 -4.38 1.03
C LYS A 89 12.15 -2.89 0.68
N LEU A 90 11.24 -2.48 -0.21
CA LEU A 90 11.07 -1.06 -0.57
C LEU A 90 10.68 -0.20 0.64
N TYR A 91 9.77 -0.68 1.51
CA TYR A 91 9.38 0.05 2.71
C TYR A 91 10.57 0.25 3.66
N LEU A 92 11.40 -0.77 3.87
CA LEU A 92 12.61 -0.66 4.69
C LEU A 92 13.66 0.33 4.15
N CYS A 93 13.55 0.71 2.88
CA CYS A 93 14.37 1.78 2.29
C CYS A 93 13.88 3.19 2.62
N MET A 94 12.65 3.35 3.13
CA MET A 94 12.09 4.65 3.50
C MET A 94 12.57 5.09 4.88
N SER A 95 12.75 6.39 5.08
CA SER A 95 13.18 6.98 6.36
C SER A 95 12.14 6.73 7.46
N SER A 96 10.86 6.72 7.09
CA SER A 96 9.74 6.40 7.98
C SER A 96 9.81 5.00 8.62
N SER A 97 10.51 4.05 7.99
CA SER A 97 10.72 2.72 8.57
C SER A 97 11.61 2.74 9.82
N ALA A 98 12.53 3.71 9.95
CA ALA A 98 13.52 3.74 11.01
C ALA A 98 12.90 3.79 12.41
N ARG A 99 11.77 4.51 12.56
CA ARG A 99 11.03 4.55 13.83
C ARG A 99 10.48 3.18 14.22
N PHE A 100 9.96 2.42 13.25
CA PHE A 100 9.42 1.08 13.50
C PHE A 100 10.50 0.03 13.72
N ARG A 101 11.69 0.21 13.11
CA ARG A 101 12.88 -0.58 13.43
C ARG A 101 13.28 -0.41 14.89
N ARG A 102 13.41 0.83 15.36
CA ARG A 102 13.73 1.14 16.78
C ARG A 102 12.68 0.60 17.75
N LEU A 103 11.40 0.59 17.36
CA LEU A 103 10.33 -0.04 18.13
C LEU A 103 10.54 -1.56 18.25
N VAL A 104 10.81 -2.24 17.13
CA VAL A 104 11.04 -3.70 17.12
C VAL A 104 12.27 -4.10 17.92
N GLU A 105 13.32 -3.26 17.91
CA GLU A 105 14.53 -3.43 18.72
C GLU A 105 14.32 -3.13 20.21
N GLY A 106 13.14 -2.63 20.61
CA GLY A 106 12.82 -2.28 22.00
C GLY A 106 13.47 -0.99 22.50
N VAL A 107 13.93 -0.13 21.58
CA VAL A 107 14.68 1.10 21.91
C VAL A 107 13.75 2.27 22.21
N GLU A 108 12.63 2.40 21.49
CA GLU A 108 11.68 3.50 21.66
C GLU A 108 10.24 2.98 21.81
N PRO A 109 9.46 3.47 22.80
CA PRO A 109 8.03 3.19 22.85
C PRO A 109 7.32 3.91 21.70
N LEU A 110 6.19 3.37 21.25
CA LEU A 110 5.37 3.99 20.21
C LEU A 110 3.99 4.34 20.74
N LYS A 111 3.53 5.56 20.40
CA LYS A 111 2.15 5.97 20.67
C LYS A 111 1.19 5.24 19.74
N LEU A 112 -0.03 4.98 20.19
CA LEU A 112 -1.03 4.29 19.36
C LEU A 112 -1.38 5.10 18.10
N ILE A 113 -1.42 6.44 18.18
CA ILE A 113 -1.66 7.29 17.00
C ILE A 113 -0.63 7.04 15.89
N ASP A 114 0.62 6.83 16.29
CA ASP A 114 1.76 6.61 15.39
C ASP A 114 1.69 5.25 14.69
N LEU A 115 1.07 4.26 15.32
CA LEU A 115 0.75 2.96 14.70
C LEU A 115 -0.32 3.08 13.62
N LEU A 116 -1.28 3.98 13.81
CA LEU A 116 -2.48 4.06 12.97
C LEU A 116 -2.35 5.04 11.80
N MET A 117 -1.69 6.17 12.00
CA MET A 117 -1.58 7.22 10.99
C MET A 117 -0.41 7.00 10.05
N LEU A 118 -0.67 7.21 8.76
CA LEU A 118 0.34 7.24 7.71
C LEU A 118 0.74 8.70 7.44
N ASN A 119 2.03 8.96 7.27
CA ASN A 119 2.51 10.20 6.68
C ASN A 119 2.25 10.21 5.16
N ASP A 120 2.49 11.34 4.48
CA ASP A 120 2.13 11.47 3.07
C ASP A 120 2.94 10.56 2.12
N ALA A 121 4.21 10.30 2.41
CA ALA A 121 5.01 9.35 1.66
C ALA A 121 4.49 7.91 1.86
N GLU A 122 4.13 7.54 3.09
CA GLU A 122 3.54 6.24 3.41
C GLU A 122 2.16 6.07 2.77
N LYS A 123 1.31 7.11 2.75
CA LYS A 123 0.02 7.08 2.03
C LYS A 123 0.23 6.78 0.55
N LEU A 124 1.21 7.44 -0.08
CA LEU A 124 1.52 7.22 -1.49
C LEU A 124 2.10 5.81 -1.74
N PHE A 125 3.00 5.34 -0.86
CA PHE A 125 3.57 4.00 -0.91
C PHE A 125 2.49 2.92 -0.80
N PHE A 126 1.58 3.02 0.19
CA PHE A 126 0.51 2.05 0.33
C PHE A 126 -0.55 2.16 -0.77
N LEU A 127 -0.81 3.37 -1.29
CA LEU A 127 -1.66 3.54 -2.47
C LEU A 127 -1.06 2.81 -3.69
N TRP A 128 0.26 2.91 -3.90
CA TRP A 128 0.98 2.17 -4.93
C TRP A 128 0.82 0.66 -4.74
N ALA A 129 1.12 0.15 -3.54
CA ALA A 129 1.02 -1.27 -3.22
C ALA A 129 -0.40 -1.82 -3.44
N LEU A 130 -1.43 -1.11 -2.96
CA LEU A 130 -2.84 -1.50 -3.15
C LEU A 130 -3.20 -1.60 -4.63
N PHE A 131 -2.88 -0.57 -5.42
CA PHE A 131 -3.23 -0.51 -6.84
C PHE A 131 -2.44 -1.52 -7.68
N ALA A 132 -1.24 -1.92 -7.24
CA ALA A 132 -0.45 -2.96 -7.88
C ALA A 132 -0.94 -4.38 -7.51
N ARG A 133 -1.32 -4.61 -6.25
CA ARG A 133 -1.55 -5.96 -5.70
C ARG A 133 -3.01 -6.38 -5.62
N ASP A 134 -3.92 -5.46 -5.30
CA ASP A 134 -5.37 -5.72 -5.27
C ASP A 134 -6.07 -5.39 -6.59
N TYR A 135 -5.29 -5.28 -7.67
CA TYR A 135 -5.82 -5.04 -9.00
C TYR A 135 -6.72 -6.20 -9.46
N PRO A 136 -7.85 -5.93 -10.12
CA PRO A 136 -8.46 -4.61 -10.40
C PRO A 136 -9.47 -4.16 -9.33
N PHE A 137 -9.62 -4.91 -8.24
CA PHE A 137 -10.74 -4.75 -7.32
C PHE A 137 -10.72 -3.41 -6.59
N ILE A 138 -9.56 -3.01 -6.07
CA ILE A 138 -9.40 -1.69 -5.44
C ILE A 138 -9.67 -0.55 -6.43
N GLN A 139 -9.38 -0.73 -7.72
CA GLN A 139 -9.63 0.30 -8.74
C GLN A 139 -11.13 0.52 -8.93
N LEU A 140 -11.92 -0.56 -9.04
CA LEU A 140 -13.37 -0.46 -9.17
C LEU A 140 -13.99 0.17 -7.91
N ILE A 141 -13.52 -0.24 -6.73
CA ILE A 141 -13.96 0.33 -5.44
C ILE A 141 -13.65 1.82 -5.36
N ALA A 142 -12.40 2.23 -5.66
CA ALA A 142 -12.01 3.63 -5.64
C ALA A 142 -12.81 4.46 -6.65
N SER A 143 -12.98 3.96 -7.88
CA SER A 143 -13.76 4.65 -8.92
C SER A 143 -15.20 4.89 -8.49
N TRP A 144 -15.85 3.87 -7.94
CA TRP A 144 -17.22 3.98 -7.44
C TRP A 144 -17.32 4.94 -6.25
N ALA A 145 -16.38 4.85 -5.30
CA ALA A 145 -16.38 5.71 -4.13
C ALA A 145 -16.28 7.20 -4.52
N ILE A 146 -15.39 7.54 -5.47
CA ILE A 146 -15.29 8.89 -6.03
C ILE A 146 -16.59 9.33 -6.69
N LYS A 147 -17.17 8.51 -7.57
CA LYS A 147 -18.42 8.86 -8.28
C LYS A 147 -19.61 9.01 -7.34
N ARG A 148 -19.66 8.20 -6.27
CA ARG A 148 -20.77 8.20 -5.31
C ARG A 148 -20.70 9.38 -4.36
N GLY A 149 -19.51 9.86 -4.02
CA GLY A 149 -19.31 11.03 -3.16
C GLY A 149 -19.51 10.76 -1.67
N LYS A 150 -20.68 10.24 -1.29
CA LYS A 150 -21.05 9.90 0.09
C LYS A 150 -21.91 8.65 0.14
N PHE A 151 -21.60 7.73 1.06
CA PHE A 151 -22.27 6.44 1.12
C PHE A 151 -22.16 5.78 2.50
N ARG A 152 -23.05 4.83 2.77
CA ARG A 152 -23.03 3.98 3.97
C ARG A 152 -22.28 2.69 3.71
N ARG A 153 -21.77 2.07 4.78
CA ARG A 153 -21.10 0.75 4.74
C ARG A 153 -21.92 -0.31 4.02
N GLN A 154 -23.24 -0.34 4.21
CA GLN A 154 -24.10 -1.32 3.56
C GLN A 154 -24.11 -1.16 2.03
N GLU A 155 -24.23 0.08 1.53
CA GLU A 155 -24.15 0.37 0.09
C GLU A 155 -22.79 -0.03 -0.47
N ALA A 156 -21.73 0.28 0.27
CA ALA A 156 -20.35 -0.04 -0.07
C ALA A 156 -20.13 -1.56 -0.19
N MET A 157 -20.65 -2.33 0.77
CA MET A 157 -20.58 -3.80 0.77
C MET A 157 -21.32 -4.42 -0.41
N ILE A 158 -22.54 -3.93 -0.68
CA ILE A 158 -23.35 -4.43 -1.80
C ILE A 158 -22.63 -4.17 -3.12
N TYR A 159 -22.20 -2.93 -3.39
CA TYR A 159 -21.50 -2.63 -4.63
C TYR A 159 -20.20 -3.44 -4.77
N ALA A 160 -19.37 -3.47 -3.73
CA ALA A 160 -18.11 -4.17 -3.78
C ALA A 160 -18.30 -5.66 -4.09
N MET A 161 -19.29 -6.31 -3.49
CA MET A 161 -19.46 -7.76 -3.64
C MET A 161 -20.34 -8.19 -4.81
N GLU A 162 -21.33 -7.38 -5.20
CA GLU A 162 -22.29 -7.74 -6.25
C GLU A 162 -21.91 -7.17 -7.62
N GLU A 163 -21.07 -6.14 -7.66
CA GLU A 163 -20.66 -5.49 -8.92
C GLU A 163 -19.15 -5.59 -9.13
N ALA A 164 -18.35 -5.07 -8.18
CA ALA A 164 -16.91 -4.96 -8.39
C ALA A 164 -16.18 -6.31 -8.28
N TYR A 165 -16.57 -7.18 -7.35
CA TYR A 165 -15.92 -8.48 -7.14
C TYR A 165 -16.11 -9.43 -8.34
N PRO A 166 -17.33 -9.68 -8.87
CA PRO A 166 -17.50 -10.50 -10.07
C PRO A 166 -16.76 -9.94 -11.29
N GLN A 167 -16.84 -8.61 -11.52
CA GLN A 167 -16.11 -7.96 -12.60
C GLN A 167 -14.59 -8.11 -12.47
N SER A 168 -14.08 -8.07 -11.23
CA SER A 168 -12.66 -8.25 -10.96
C SER A 168 -12.22 -9.68 -11.26
N LEU A 169 -12.99 -10.68 -10.83
CA LEU A 169 -12.72 -12.09 -11.13
C LEU A 169 -12.72 -12.34 -12.64
N LYS A 170 -13.72 -11.84 -13.36
CA LYS A 170 -13.82 -11.95 -14.82
C LYS A 170 -12.59 -11.40 -15.56
N LYS A 171 -11.94 -10.39 -15.01
CA LYS A 171 -10.76 -9.75 -15.61
C LYS A 171 -9.46 -10.51 -15.37
N ILE A 172 -9.34 -11.22 -14.24
CA ILE A 172 -8.07 -11.84 -13.82
C ILE A 172 -8.05 -13.36 -13.92
N LEU A 173 -9.21 -14.01 -13.88
CA LEU A 173 -9.29 -15.46 -13.94
C LEU A 173 -9.19 -15.95 -15.39
N PRO A 174 -8.47 -17.06 -15.64
CA PRO A 174 -8.50 -17.71 -16.94
C PRO A 174 -9.89 -18.31 -17.20
N ARG A 175 -10.22 -18.54 -18.48
CA ARG A 175 -11.51 -19.14 -18.89
C ARG A 175 -11.81 -20.48 -18.23
N SER A 176 -10.79 -21.23 -17.80
CA SER A 176 -10.96 -22.51 -17.10
C SER A 176 -11.54 -22.39 -15.69
N ARG A 177 -11.64 -21.17 -15.13
CA ARG A 177 -12.20 -20.90 -13.79
C ARG A 177 -13.45 -20.01 -13.89
N TYR A 178 -14.20 -20.11 -14.97
CA TYR A 178 -15.38 -19.27 -15.21
C TYR A 178 -16.52 -19.55 -14.22
N ASP A 179 -16.61 -20.79 -13.72
CA ASP A 179 -17.57 -21.18 -12.68
C ASP A 179 -17.48 -20.29 -11.42
N GLU A 180 -16.28 -19.82 -11.07
CA GLU A 180 -16.09 -18.89 -9.94
C GLU A 180 -16.67 -17.49 -10.21
N VAL A 181 -16.68 -17.07 -11.48
CA VAL A 181 -17.30 -15.82 -11.90
C VAL A 181 -18.82 -15.95 -11.82
N GLU A 182 -19.39 -17.03 -12.35
CA GLU A 182 -20.83 -17.31 -12.30
C GLU A 182 -21.33 -17.40 -10.85
N GLU A 183 -20.58 -18.06 -9.98
CA GLU A 183 -20.90 -18.13 -8.55
C GLU A 183 -20.85 -16.75 -7.86
N ALA A 184 -19.96 -15.86 -8.30
CA ALA A 184 -19.90 -14.49 -7.82
C ALA A 184 -21.06 -13.63 -8.34
N GLU A 185 -21.50 -13.83 -9.59
CA GLU A 185 -22.64 -13.11 -10.17
C GLU A 185 -23.97 -13.48 -9.46
N LYS A 186 -24.12 -14.73 -9.00
CA LYS A 186 -25.27 -15.20 -8.19
C LYS A 186 -25.35 -14.58 -6.79
N LEU A 187 -24.34 -13.83 -6.33
CA LEU A 187 -24.37 -13.21 -4.99
C LEU A 187 -25.57 -12.27 -4.84
N ARG A 188 -25.90 -11.48 -5.87
CA ARG A 188 -27.06 -10.59 -5.83
C ARG A 188 -28.37 -11.36 -5.66
N GLU A 189 -28.56 -12.41 -6.46
CA GLU A 189 -29.75 -13.26 -6.39
C GLU A 189 -29.90 -13.89 -5.01
N ARG A 190 -28.83 -14.51 -4.49
CA ARG A 190 -28.80 -15.10 -3.15
C ARG A 190 -29.17 -14.09 -2.07
N ARG A 191 -28.62 -12.87 -2.11
CA ARG A 191 -28.98 -11.84 -1.13
C ARG A 191 -30.47 -11.47 -1.24
N LEU A 192 -30.99 -11.32 -2.45
CA LEU A 192 -32.39 -10.94 -2.68
C LEU A 192 -33.39 -12.01 -2.22
N THR A 193 -32.99 -13.28 -2.13
CA THR A 193 -33.83 -14.34 -1.54
C THR A 193 -33.99 -14.21 -0.02
N ILE A 194 -33.08 -13.48 0.65
CA ILE A 194 -33.13 -13.26 2.09
C ILE A 194 -34.05 -12.05 2.36
N GLY A 195 -35.31 -12.33 2.69
CA GLY A 195 -36.34 -11.31 2.86
C GLY A 195 -36.20 -10.48 4.14
N ASP A 196 -35.59 -11.04 5.19
CA ASP A 196 -35.42 -10.36 6.47
C ASP A 196 -33.99 -9.81 6.70
N LYS A 197 -33.93 -8.62 7.30
CA LYS A 197 -32.68 -7.93 7.62
C LYS A 197 -31.90 -8.61 8.74
N LEU A 198 -32.58 -9.18 9.74
CA LEU A 198 -31.89 -9.89 10.84
C LEU A 198 -31.31 -11.21 10.32
N GLU A 199 -32.05 -11.92 9.47
CA GLU A 199 -31.59 -13.10 8.76
C GLU A 199 -30.36 -12.79 7.89
N TRP A 200 -30.40 -11.68 7.14
CA TRP A 200 -29.26 -11.23 6.34
C TRP A 200 -27.99 -11.05 7.18
N ILE A 201 -28.07 -10.33 8.31
CA ILE A 201 -26.91 -10.05 9.17
C ILE A 201 -26.32 -11.33 9.79
N LYS A 202 -27.13 -12.38 9.96
CA LYS A 202 -26.70 -13.69 10.48
C LYS A 202 -26.20 -14.65 9.38
N SER A 203 -26.40 -14.31 8.10
CA SER A 203 -26.03 -15.18 6.98
C SER A 203 -24.52 -15.29 6.78
N SER A 204 -24.07 -16.43 6.24
CA SER A 204 -22.68 -16.62 5.81
C SER A 204 -22.28 -15.65 4.69
N GLN A 205 -23.23 -15.27 3.84
CA GLN A 205 -23.02 -14.29 2.77
C GLN A 205 -22.71 -12.90 3.33
N TYR A 206 -23.42 -12.44 4.36
CA TYR A 206 -23.07 -11.19 5.04
C TYR A 206 -21.69 -11.23 5.68
N ALA A 207 -21.31 -12.35 6.29
CA ALA A 207 -19.96 -12.53 6.83
C ALA A 207 -18.89 -12.37 5.73
N LYS A 208 -19.09 -13.01 4.56
CA LYS A 208 -18.23 -12.85 3.38
C LYS A 208 -18.13 -11.37 2.96
N TYR A 209 -19.26 -10.67 2.88
CA TYR A 209 -19.30 -9.26 2.48
C TYR A 209 -18.53 -8.37 3.47
N ARG A 210 -18.75 -8.61 4.77
CA ARG A 210 -18.11 -7.86 5.85
C ARG A 210 -16.60 -8.05 5.90
N HIS A 211 -16.11 -9.21 5.47
CA HIS A 211 -14.68 -9.53 5.48
C HIS A 211 -13.95 -8.97 4.26
N ILE A 212 -14.59 -8.94 3.10
CA ILE A 212 -13.97 -8.52 1.84
C ILE A 212 -14.07 -7.00 1.62
N ALA A 213 -15.26 -6.42 1.76
CA ALA A 213 -15.50 -5.06 1.29
C ALA A 213 -15.06 -3.95 2.29
N PRO A 214 -15.50 -3.95 3.56
CA PRO A 214 -15.18 -2.86 4.50
C PRO A 214 -13.69 -2.54 4.64
N PRO A 215 -12.76 -3.53 4.75
CA PRO A 215 -11.33 -3.24 4.86
C PRO A 215 -10.82 -2.30 3.76
N ARG A 216 -11.23 -2.51 2.51
CA ARG A 216 -10.80 -1.70 1.36
C ARG A 216 -11.26 -0.25 1.43
N PHE A 217 -12.48 -0.01 1.93
CA PHE A 217 -12.94 1.37 2.16
C PHE A 217 -12.19 2.04 3.30
N GLU A 218 -11.81 1.28 4.33
CA GLU A 218 -10.97 1.80 5.41
C GLU A 218 -9.53 2.06 4.95
N TRP A 219 -8.99 1.25 4.05
CA TRP A 219 -7.69 1.51 3.41
C TRP A 219 -7.73 2.79 2.57
N LEU A 220 -8.84 3.05 1.86
CA LEU A 220 -9.05 4.31 1.16
C LEU A 220 -9.17 5.51 2.13
N VAL A 221 -9.59 5.29 3.38
CA VAL A 221 -9.53 6.31 4.44
C VAL A 221 -8.08 6.53 4.88
N ASP A 222 -7.32 5.46 5.11
CA ASP A 222 -5.94 5.55 5.58
C ASP A 222 -5.01 6.24 4.57
N VAL A 223 -5.15 5.94 3.27
CA VAL A 223 -4.41 6.67 2.22
C VAL A 223 -4.98 8.06 1.96
N GLY A 224 -6.09 8.45 2.61
CA GLY A 224 -6.61 9.81 2.61
C GLY A 224 -7.57 10.17 1.46
N ILE A 225 -8.00 9.21 0.63
CA ILE A 225 -8.99 9.43 -0.44
C ILE A 225 -10.40 9.64 0.16
N LEU A 226 -10.73 8.84 1.17
CA LEU A 226 -12.00 8.92 1.90
C LEU A 226 -11.79 9.49 3.30
N LYS A 227 -12.86 9.98 3.90
CA LYS A 227 -12.95 10.22 5.34
C LYS A 227 -14.23 9.62 5.89
N ARG A 228 -14.23 9.37 7.20
CA ARG A 228 -15.44 8.98 7.91
C ARG A 228 -16.22 10.22 8.32
N SER A 229 -17.53 10.21 8.09
CA SER A 229 -18.46 11.23 8.62
C SER A 229 -19.37 10.69 9.73
N GLY A 230 -19.03 9.51 10.26
CA GLY A 230 -19.71 8.83 11.35
C GLY A 230 -19.55 7.32 11.25
N ARG A 231 -20.11 6.59 12.22
CA ARG A 231 -20.03 5.13 12.27
C ARG A 231 -20.64 4.51 11.00
N GLY A 232 -19.80 3.84 10.20
CA GLY A 232 -20.20 3.18 8.96
C GLY A 232 -20.69 4.15 7.86
N LYS A 233 -20.26 5.41 7.90
CA LYS A 233 -20.54 6.42 6.88
C LYS A 233 -19.22 6.96 6.32
N TYR A 234 -19.12 6.97 5.00
CA TYR A 234 -17.95 7.42 4.27
C TYR A 234 -18.33 8.58 3.35
N GLU A 235 -17.39 9.49 3.16
CA GLU A 235 -17.49 10.54 2.15
C GLU A 235 -16.11 10.86 1.60
N LEU A 236 -16.07 11.52 0.44
CA LEU A 236 -14.81 12.00 -0.10
C LEU A 236 -14.16 12.95 0.88
N ASN A 237 -12.87 12.74 1.08
CA ASN A 237 -12.09 13.65 1.87
C ASN A 237 -11.86 14.91 1.04
N GLN A 238 -12.62 15.98 1.30
CA GLN A 238 -12.45 17.26 0.61
C GLN A 238 -11.11 17.94 0.92
N GLN A 239 -10.48 17.56 2.04
CA GLN A 239 -9.13 17.98 2.42
C GLN A 239 -8.07 17.01 1.90
N MET A 240 -8.44 16.03 1.08
CA MET A 240 -7.46 15.11 0.52
C MET A 240 -6.46 15.89 -0.31
N ILE A 241 -5.21 15.47 -0.20
CA ILE A 241 -4.10 16.00 -0.97
C ILE A 241 -4.21 15.65 -2.48
N TYR A 242 -5.17 14.78 -2.85
CA TYR A 242 -5.37 14.28 -4.21
C TYR A 242 -6.54 14.93 -4.94
N ASP A 243 -6.42 15.06 -6.25
CA ASP A 243 -7.55 15.46 -7.11
C ASP A 243 -8.45 14.24 -7.41
N PRO A 244 -9.79 14.31 -7.18
CA PRO A 244 -10.69 13.19 -7.48
C PRO A 244 -10.59 12.69 -8.93
N GLN A 245 -10.36 13.59 -9.89
CA GLN A 245 -10.21 13.20 -11.30
C GLN A 245 -8.92 12.42 -11.54
N ARG A 246 -7.85 12.73 -10.79
CA ARG A 246 -6.61 11.96 -10.85
C ARG A 246 -6.77 10.58 -10.22
N VAL A 247 -7.54 10.45 -9.14
CA VAL A 247 -7.90 9.14 -8.57
C VAL A 247 -8.72 8.31 -9.56
N LEU A 248 -9.72 8.93 -10.22
CA LEU A 248 -10.50 8.26 -11.28
C LEU A 248 -9.62 7.80 -12.44
N LYS A 249 -8.66 8.65 -12.87
CA LYS A 249 -7.71 8.28 -13.91
C LYS A 249 -6.83 7.12 -13.46
N LEU A 250 -6.25 7.17 -12.26
CA LEU A 250 -5.44 6.09 -11.69
C LEU A 250 -6.21 4.75 -11.67
N ALA A 251 -7.49 4.79 -11.27
CA ALA A 251 -8.38 3.63 -11.26
C ALA A 251 -8.75 3.09 -12.66
N SER A 252 -8.48 3.83 -13.74
CA SER A 252 -8.73 3.37 -15.11
C SER A 252 -7.52 2.68 -15.76
N LEU A 253 -6.34 2.75 -15.14
CA LEU A 253 -5.09 2.32 -15.77
C LEU A 253 -4.85 0.81 -15.66
N THR A 254 -4.09 0.28 -16.60
CA THR A 254 -3.50 -1.06 -16.50
C THR A 254 -2.32 -1.06 -15.51
N PRO A 255 -1.96 -2.21 -14.91
CA PRO A 255 -0.89 -2.28 -13.92
C PRO A 255 0.44 -1.66 -14.39
N ALA A 256 0.82 -1.92 -15.65
CA ALA A 256 2.05 -1.40 -16.25
C ALA A 256 2.11 0.14 -16.35
N LYS A 257 0.98 0.85 -16.25
CA LYS A 257 0.90 2.31 -16.33
C LYS A 257 0.70 2.98 -14.96
N ILE A 258 0.46 2.20 -13.90
CA ILE A 258 0.13 2.74 -12.57
C ILE A 258 1.29 3.58 -12.04
N GLU A 259 2.51 3.05 -12.01
CA GLU A 259 3.69 3.76 -11.49
C GLU A 259 3.98 5.05 -12.24
N GLN A 260 3.98 5.02 -13.58
CA GLN A 260 4.25 6.20 -14.41
C GLN A 260 3.27 7.33 -14.12
N TYR A 261 1.99 7.01 -13.98
CA TYR A 261 0.98 8.01 -13.69
C TYR A 261 1.02 8.46 -12.23
N LEU A 262 1.18 7.51 -11.30
CA LEU A 262 1.17 7.74 -9.86
C LEU A 262 2.31 8.66 -9.41
N PHE A 263 3.50 8.50 -9.98
CA PHE A 263 4.70 9.28 -9.60
C PHE A 263 5.03 10.43 -10.55
N ASN A 264 4.22 10.69 -11.57
CA ASN A 264 4.25 11.94 -12.35
C ASN A 264 2.96 12.72 -12.12
N ASP A 265 1.98 12.55 -13.01
CA ASP A 265 0.79 13.37 -13.07
C ASP A 265 0.02 13.35 -11.75
N PHE A 266 -0.15 12.20 -11.10
CA PHE A 266 -0.95 12.11 -9.89
C PHE A 266 -0.41 13.02 -8.76
N LEU A 267 0.91 13.25 -8.69
CA LEU A 267 1.55 14.07 -7.64
C LEU A 267 1.48 15.57 -7.88
N LYS A 268 1.16 16.03 -9.09
CA LYS A 268 1.17 17.46 -9.43
C LYS A 268 0.44 18.36 -8.42
N PRO A 269 -0.73 17.99 -7.86
CA PRO A 269 -1.39 18.80 -6.82
C PRO A 269 -0.56 19.01 -5.55
N LEU A 270 0.32 18.06 -5.21
CA LEU A 270 1.19 18.12 -4.04
C LEU A 270 2.28 19.18 -4.15
N SER A 271 2.57 19.70 -5.36
CA SER A 271 3.52 20.81 -5.56
C SER A 271 3.17 22.09 -4.78
N ARG A 272 1.93 22.21 -4.29
CA ARG A 272 1.48 23.31 -3.42
C ARG A 272 1.86 23.12 -1.95
N LEU A 273 2.14 21.89 -1.54
CA LEU A 273 2.43 21.50 -0.16
C LEU A 273 3.93 21.28 0.07
N TYR A 274 4.67 20.95 -0.99
CA TYR A 274 6.08 20.58 -0.94
C TYR A 274 6.92 21.54 -1.78
N ARG A 275 8.15 21.81 -1.34
CA ARG A 275 9.10 22.60 -2.12
C ARG A 275 9.64 21.76 -3.28
N ARG A 276 9.77 22.35 -4.47
CA ARG A 276 10.39 21.65 -5.61
C ARG A 276 11.85 21.30 -5.29
N ALA A 277 12.22 20.05 -5.52
CA ALA A 277 13.60 19.59 -5.35
C ALA A 277 14.50 20.25 -6.41
N SER A 278 15.70 20.66 -6.00
CA SER A 278 16.75 21.02 -6.94
C SER A 278 17.38 19.77 -7.54
N ARG A 279 18.14 19.92 -8.61
CA ARG A 279 18.88 18.81 -9.22
C ARG A 279 19.85 18.15 -8.23
N HIS A 280 20.50 18.95 -7.38
CA HIS A 280 21.40 18.45 -6.34
C HIS A 280 20.64 17.63 -5.29
N ASP A 281 19.44 18.09 -4.87
CA ASP A 281 18.58 17.33 -3.96
C ASP A 281 18.20 15.96 -4.57
N VAL A 282 17.90 15.93 -5.87
CA VAL A 282 17.59 14.70 -6.61
C VAL A 282 18.80 13.75 -6.68
N PHE A 283 20.00 14.24 -7.02
CA PHE A 283 21.22 13.42 -7.08
C PHE A 283 21.55 12.80 -5.72
N LYS A 284 21.49 13.60 -4.66
CA LYS A 284 21.71 13.12 -3.30
C LYS A 284 20.70 12.05 -2.92
N ALA A 285 19.42 12.26 -3.21
CA ALA A 285 18.37 11.28 -2.96
C ALA A 285 18.57 9.98 -3.76
N LEU A 286 18.97 10.07 -5.03
CA LEU A 286 19.25 8.90 -5.89
C LEU A 286 20.35 8.01 -5.29
N ILE A 287 21.47 8.60 -4.86
CA ILE A 287 22.57 7.82 -4.24
C ILE A 287 22.11 7.16 -2.94
N GLU A 288 21.45 7.91 -2.07
CA GLU A 288 21.02 7.39 -0.78
C GLU A 288 19.98 6.27 -0.94
N VAL A 289 19.04 6.43 -1.86
CA VAL A 289 18.04 5.41 -2.19
C VAL A 289 18.70 4.19 -2.83
N TYR A 290 19.62 4.38 -3.79
CA TYR A 290 20.37 3.28 -4.37
C TYR A 290 21.14 2.50 -3.29
N GLY A 291 21.89 3.20 -2.44
CA GLY A 291 22.68 2.56 -1.37
C GLY A 291 21.81 1.79 -0.38
N SER A 292 20.58 2.27 -0.12
CA SER A 292 19.60 1.57 0.69
C SER A 292 19.02 0.34 -0.04
N MET A 293 18.62 0.50 -1.30
CA MET A 293 18.06 -0.59 -2.12
C MET A 293 19.09 -1.70 -2.36
N ALA A 294 20.36 -1.35 -2.59
CA ALA A 294 21.42 -2.30 -2.84
C ALA A 294 21.61 -3.30 -1.68
N ARG A 295 21.35 -2.84 -0.44
CA ARG A 295 21.40 -3.72 0.76
C ARG A 295 20.34 -4.82 0.74
N TYR A 296 19.17 -4.58 0.16
CA TYR A 296 18.05 -5.53 0.18
C TYR A 296 17.84 -6.28 -1.14
N PHE A 297 18.25 -5.69 -2.26
CA PHE A 297 18.05 -6.21 -3.61
C PHE A 297 19.34 -6.72 -4.26
N GLY A 298 20.52 -6.44 -3.68
CA GLY A 298 21.82 -6.67 -4.32
C GLY A 298 22.29 -5.47 -5.13
N GLU A 299 23.50 -5.55 -5.70
CA GLU A 299 24.16 -4.43 -6.35
C GLU A 299 23.43 -3.92 -7.61
N GLU A 300 22.75 -4.79 -8.34
CA GLU A 300 21.92 -4.39 -9.49
C GLU A 300 20.47 -4.16 -9.03
N VAL A 301 20.02 -2.91 -9.02
CA VAL A 301 18.68 -2.53 -8.57
C VAL A 301 17.78 -2.20 -9.74
N ASP A 302 16.48 -2.51 -9.64
CA ASP A 302 15.51 -2.09 -10.65
C ASP A 302 15.45 -0.54 -10.71
N LEU A 303 15.89 0.02 -11.84
CA LEU A 303 16.00 1.47 -12.05
C LEU A 303 14.66 2.15 -11.80
N ARG A 304 13.58 1.55 -12.30
CA ARG A 304 12.26 2.14 -12.21
C ARG A 304 11.77 2.24 -10.77
N ARG A 305 11.97 1.17 -9.99
CA ARG A 305 11.66 1.18 -8.55
C ARG A 305 12.53 2.18 -7.81
N MET A 306 13.82 2.27 -8.14
CA MET A 306 14.74 3.24 -7.55
C MET A 306 14.28 4.69 -7.80
N GLU A 307 13.84 5.02 -9.01
CA GLU A 307 13.28 6.33 -9.33
C GLU A 307 12.01 6.62 -8.52
N CYS A 308 11.09 5.64 -8.42
CA CYS A 308 9.86 5.79 -7.62
C CYS A 308 10.18 5.99 -6.13
N MET A 309 11.14 5.24 -5.59
CA MET A 309 11.62 5.38 -4.21
C MET A 309 12.30 6.72 -3.98
N THR A 310 13.00 7.26 -4.98
CA THR A 310 13.59 8.61 -4.91
C THR A 310 12.51 9.68 -4.75
N VAL A 311 11.39 9.56 -5.47
CA VAL A 311 10.24 10.47 -5.28
C VAL A 311 9.70 10.39 -3.84
N LEU A 312 9.54 9.18 -3.30
CA LEU A 312 9.09 8.99 -1.91
C LEU A 312 10.07 9.58 -0.89
N ALA A 313 11.37 9.36 -1.08
CA ALA A 313 12.41 9.89 -0.20
C ALA A 313 12.45 11.43 -0.21
N LEU A 314 12.20 12.07 -1.35
CA LEU A 314 12.07 13.52 -1.43
C LEU A 314 10.85 14.03 -0.65
N ILE A 315 9.70 13.36 -0.76
CA ILE A 315 8.49 13.72 -0.01
C ILE A 315 8.72 13.63 1.50
N GLU A 316 9.43 12.60 1.98
CA GLU A 316 9.81 12.48 3.40
C GLU A 316 10.67 13.65 3.89
N ARG A 317 11.35 14.36 2.99
CA ARG A 317 12.19 15.55 3.28
C ARG A 317 11.47 16.88 3.04
N GLY A 318 10.17 16.85 2.76
CA GLY A 318 9.41 18.07 2.45
C GLY A 318 9.67 18.60 1.02
N LEU A 319 10.24 17.77 0.15
CA LEU A 319 10.54 18.09 -1.24
C LEU A 319 9.65 17.30 -2.23
N ILE A 320 9.58 17.75 -3.47
CA ILE A 320 8.87 17.04 -4.54
C ILE A 320 9.59 17.16 -5.88
N ALA A 321 9.60 16.07 -6.63
CA ALA A 321 9.99 16.00 -8.03
C ALA A 321 9.12 14.95 -8.73
N GLU A 322 8.87 15.17 -10.01
CA GLU A 322 8.16 14.20 -10.86
C GLU A 322 9.13 13.09 -11.31
N LEU A 323 8.62 11.88 -11.49
CA LEU A 323 9.42 10.73 -11.88
C LEU A 323 10.23 10.94 -13.17
N ASN A 324 9.69 11.68 -14.15
CA ASN A 324 10.43 12.03 -15.36
C ASN A 324 11.62 12.96 -15.05
N GLU A 325 11.50 13.88 -14.10
CA GLU A 325 12.61 14.73 -13.66
C GLU A 325 13.69 13.92 -12.95
N ILE A 326 13.29 12.90 -12.19
CA ILE A 326 14.22 11.93 -11.58
C ILE A 326 14.94 11.15 -12.67
N HIS A 327 14.21 10.65 -13.67
CA HIS A 327 14.77 9.90 -14.80
C HIS A 327 15.78 10.73 -15.61
N ASP A 328 15.43 11.97 -15.97
CA ASP A 328 16.32 12.88 -16.68
C ASP A 328 17.56 13.24 -15.85
N SER A 329 17.38 13.39 -14.54
CA SER A 329 18.48 13.61 -13.60
C SER A 329 19.40 12.39 -13.55
N PHE A 330 18.85 11.19 -13.41
CA PHE A 330 19.62 9.95 -13.43
C PHE A 330 20.42 9.80 -14.73
N ASN A 331 19.81 10.01 -15.89
CA ASN A 331 20.49 9.93 -17.18
C ASN A 331 21.65 10.91 -17.28
N SER A 332 21.45 12.15 -16.85
CA SER A 332 22.55 13.12 -16.82
C SER A 332 23.62 12.76 -15.81
N PHE A 333 23.25 12.15 -14.69
CA PHE A 333 24.20 11.70 -13.68
C PHE A 333 25.06 10.56 -14.22
N ALA A 334 24.44 9.61 -14.93
CA ALA A 334 25.13 8.54 -15.64
C ALA A 334 26.08 9.06 -16.72
N LEU A 335 25.73 10.14 -17.42
CA LEU A 335 26.62 10.80 -18.38
C LEU A 335 27.80 11.53 -17.72
N GLN A 336 27.62 12.04 -16.49
CA GLN A 336 28.68 12.71 -15.73
C GLN A 336 29.67 11.71 -15.13
N PHE A 337 29.19 10.53 -14.73
CA PHE A 337 29.99 9.48 -14.10
C PHE A 337 29.84 8.14 -14.84
N PRO A 338 30.22 8.06 -16.13
CA PRO A 338 30.01 6.87 -16.96
C PRO A 338 30.88 5.68 -16.54
N ASP A 339 31.91 5.91 -15.73
CA ASP A 339 32.76 4.90 -15.12
C ASP A 339 32.21 4.36 -13.78
N LYS A 340 31.13 4.95 -13.26
CA LYS A 340 30.55 4.57 -11.96
C LYS A 340 29.08 4.18 -12.05
N ILE A 341 28.37 4.68 -13.06
CA ILE A 341 26.92 4.50 -13.18
C ILE A 341 26.62 3.78 -14.49
N TYR A 342 25.99 2.62 -14.37
CA TYR A 342 25.68 1.77 -15.50
C TYR A 342 24.22 1.34 -15.48
N VAL A 343 23.68 1.12 -16.67
CA VAL A 343 22.36 0.52 -16.85
C VAL A 343 22.51 -0.73 -17.71
N SER A 344 22.09 -1.87 -17.17
CA SER A 344 22.06 -3.14 -17.89
C SER A 344 20.60 -3.57 -18.14
N PRO A 345 20.32 -4.29 -19.24
CA PRO A 345 19.01 -4.91 -19.41
C PRO A 345 18.88 -6.07 -18.41
N GLY A 346 17.81 -6.05 -17.61
CA GLY A 346 17.50 -7.10 -16.65
C GLY A 346 17.07 -8.41 -17.33
N PRO A 347 16.91 -9.49 -16.54
CA PRO A 347 16.55 -10.81 -17.05
C PRO A 347 15.31 -10.78 -17.96
N GLY A 348 15.46 -11.25 -19.19
CA GLY A 348 14.39 -11.27 -20.19
C GLY A 348 14.03 -9.90 -20.78
N GLY A 349 14.86 -8.87 -20.59
CA GLY A 349 14.70 -7.53 -21.16
C GLY A 349 13.51 -6.74 -20.62
N ARG A 350 12.97 -7.14 -19.46
CA ARG A 350 11.71 -6.60 -18.92
C ARG A 350 11.88 -5.37 -18.03
N SER A 351 13.05 -5.17 -17.44
CA SER A 351 13.37 -4.02 -16.60
C SER A 351 14.81 -3.58 -16.84
N SER A 352 15.08 -2.29 -16.68
CA SER A 352 16.44 -1.75 -16.66
C SER A 352 16.98 -1.88 -15.24
N LEU A 353 18.17 -2.45 -15.10
CA LEU A 353 18.89 -2.52 -13.83
C LEU A 353 19.93 -1.42 -13.77
N ALA A 354 19.95 -0.68 -12.67
CA ALA A 354 20.93 0.34 -12.39
C ALA A 354 21.98 -0.21 -11.43
N TYR A 355 23.24 0.15 -11.69
CA TYR A 355 24.36 0.01 -10.78
C TYR A 355 25.01 1.39 -10.60
N ILE A 356 25.34 1.74 -9.36
CA ILE A 356 26.03 2.97 -8.99
C ILE A 356 27.17 2.60 -8.03
N ASP A 357 28.42 2.80 -8.45
CA ASP A 357 29.56 2.72 -7.53
C ASP A 357 29.59 3.98 -6.64
N ILE A 358 28.99 3.88 -5.46
CA ILE A 358 28.90 4.99 -4.50
C ILE A 358 30.26 5.38 -3.89
N ARG A 359 31.33 4.62 -4.12
CA ARG A 359 32.65 4.90 -3.51
C ARG A 359 33.26 6.15 -4.16
N ASN A 360 33.69 7.08 -3.31
CA ASN A 360 34.33 8.34 -3.71
C ASN A 360 33.50 9.14 -4.74
N LEU A 361 32.18 9.10 -4.62
CA LEU A 361 31.28 9.90 -5.45
C LEU A 361 30.99 11.21 -4.70
N GLU A 362 31.73 12.27 -5.04
CA GLU A 362 31.50 13.63 -4.54
C GLU A 362 30.43 14.31 -5.40
N ILE A 363 29.28 14.64 -4.81
CA ILE A 363 28.15 15.35 -5.46
C ILE A 363 28.17 16.82 -5.13
#